data_AF-A0A3S5DNQ8-F1
#
_entry.id   AF-A0A3S5DNQ8-F1
#
_cell.length_a   1.000
_cell.length_b   1.000
_cell.length_c   1.000
_cell.angle_alpha   90.00
_cell.angle_beta   90.00
_cell.angle_gamma   90.00
#
_symmetry.space_group_name_H-M   'P 1'
#
loop_
_entity.id
_entity.type
_entity.pdbx_description
1 polymer ?
#
loop_
_entity_poly.entity_id
_entity_poly.type
_entity_poly.pdbx_seq_one_letter_code
_entity_poly.pdbx_strand_id
1 'polypeptide(L)'
;MMNNKIKRISQAVTLALAMSGVSYAATSSQAANSKQTEIQASEPFSAHVLISGLDAPWDMVWGPDDYLWVTERKAASIDRINPKTGEKKSPLR
;
A
#
# COMPACT_ATOMS: atom_id res chain seq x y z
N MET A 1 31.43 50.55 -22.63
CA MET A 1 30.95 51.42 -21.53
C MET A 1 29.46 51.60 -21.71
N MET A 2 28.63 50.85 -20.96
CA MET A 2 27.16 50.85 -21.03
C MET A 2 26.59 50.94 -19.61
N ASN A 3 25.53 51.75 -19.45
CA ASN A 3 25.12 52.41 -18.22
C ASN A 3 24.52 51.49 -17.13
N ASN A 4 24.89 51.77 -15.87
CA ASN A 4 24.66 50.97 -14.65
C ASN A 4 23.21 50.90 -14.11
N LYS A 5 22.19 51.35 -14.87
CA LYS A 5 20.79 51.29 -14.42
C LYS A 5 20.03 50.02 -14.85
N ILE A 6 20.61 49.21 -15.75
CA ILE A 6 19.96 47.99 -16.28
C ILE A 6 20.41 46.71 -15.54
N LYS A 7 21.50 46.77 -14.75
CA LYS A 7 22.05 45.61 -14.01
C LYS A 7 21.39 45.30 -12.66
N ARG A 8 20.36 46.06 -12.25
CA ARG A 8 19.69 45.89 -10.94
C ARG A 8 18.42 45.05 -10.96
N ILE A 9 18.04 44.50 -12.10
CA ILE A 9 16.94 43.52 -12.20
C ILE A 9 17.56 42.13 -12.41
N SER A 10 18.53 41.81 -11.54
CA SER A 10 19.14 40.49 -11.40
C SER A 10 18.65 39.89 -10.08
N GLN A 11 17.34 39.68 -9.91
CA GLN A 11 16.76 38.86 -8.84
C GLN A 11 15.39 38.32 -9.24
N ALA A 12 15.33 37.54 -10.31
CA ALA A 12 14.31 36.50 -10.53
C ALA A 12 14.65 35.83 -11.86
N VAL A 13 14.58 34.51 -11.90
CA VAL A 13 14.91 33.67 -13.07
C VAL A 13 16.40 33.32 -13.18
N THR A 14 16.88 32.63 -12.15
CA THR A 14 17.89 31.56 -12.35
C THR A 14 17.42 30.37 -11.53
N LEU A 15 16.70 29.42 -12.13
CA LEU A 15 16.58 28.08 -11.56
C LEU A 15 17.07 27.08 -12.61
N ALA A 16 18.23 26.51 -12.29
CA ALA A 16 19.09 25.75 -13.16
C ALA A 16 18.46 24.43 -13.61
N LEU A 17 18.53 24.15 -14.92
CA LEU A 17 18.66 22.80 -15.42
C LEU A 17 20.06 22.29 -15.06
N ALA A 18 20.16 21.55 -13.96
CA ALA A 18 21.34 20.76 -13.63
C ALA A 18 20.92 19.52 -12.83
N MET A 19 21.06 18.36 -13.47
CA MET A 19 21.35 17.04 -12.88
C MET A 19 20.55 16.62 -11.64
N SER A 20 19.54 15.76 -11.86
CA SER A 20 19.27 14.63 -10.98
C SER A 20 18.77 13.45 -11.82
N GLY A 21 19.71 12.57 -12.18
CA GLY A 21 19.37 11.19 -12.52
C GLY A 21 18.93 10.46 -11.26
N VAL A 22 18.12 9.42 -11.46
CA VAL A 22 17.61 8.49 -10.44
C VAL A 22 16.57 9.09 -9.49
N SER A 23 15.36 9.29 -10.00
CA SER A 23 14.16 9.11 -9.18
C SER A 23 13.59 7.74 -9.50
N TYR A 24 14.13 6.69 -8.88
CA TYR A 24 13.27 5.55 -8.55
C TYR A 24 12.15 6.18 -7.74
N ALA A 25 10.93 6.22 -8.30
CA ALA A 25 9.75 6.40 -7.50
C ALA A 25 9.72 5.19 -6.55
N ALA A 26 10.39 5.33 -5.41
CA ALA A 26 10.02 4.58 -4.24
C ALA A 26 8.59 5.04 -3.95
N THR A 27 7.62 4.36 -4.54
CA THR A 27 6.34 4.17 -3.89
C THR A 27 6.71 3.64 -2.52
N SER A 28 6.76 4.54 -1.55
CA SER A 28 6.57 4.16 -0.18
C SER A 28 5.18 3.56 -0.16
N SER A 29 5.10 2.23 -0.21
CA SER A 29 3.94 1.54 0.28
C SER A 29 3.87 1.96 1.75
N GLN A 30 3.09 3.00 2.04
CA GLN A 30 2.61 3.23 3.38
C GLN A 30 1.87 1.95 3.73
N ALA A 31 2.57 1.05 4.42
CA ALA A 31 1.93 0.01 5.18
C ALA A 31 0.99 0.78 6.10
N ALA A 32 -0.29 0.79 5.72
CA ALA A 32 -1.32 1.45 6.49
C ALA A 32 -1.19 0.85 7.88
N ASN A 33 -0.73 1.65 8.84
CA ASN A 33 -0.78 1.29 10.25
C ASN A 33 -2.23 1.43 10.67
N SER A 34 -3.09 0.60 10.09
CA SER A 34 -4.47 0.44 10.49
C SER A 34 -4.40 -0.26 11.83
N LYS A 35 -4.62 0.51 12.89
CA LYS A 35 -4.83 0.00 14.24
C LYS A 35 -5.88 -1.10 14.15
N GLN A 36 -5.41 -2.33 14.16
CA GLN A 36 -6.20 -3.50 13.80
C GLN A 36 -7.30 -3.67 14.85
N THR A 37 -8.55 -3.87 14.42
CA THR A 37 -9.67 -3.99 15.35
C THR A 37 -9.48 -5.24 16.19
N GLU A 38 -9.12 -5.07 17.45
CA GLU A 38 -8.95 -6.15 18.42
C GLU A 38 -10.33 -6.73 18.80
N ILE A 39 -10.43 -8.05 18.81
CA ILE A 39 -11.64 -8.80 19.10
C ILE A 39 -11.42 -9.57 20.40
N GLN A 40 -12.48 -9.72 21.20
CA GLN A 40 -12.45 -10.52 22.41
C GLN A 40 -12.08 -11.97 22.06
N ALA A 41 -10.91 -12.41 22.52
CA ALA A 41 -10.41 -13.76 22.39
C ALA A 41 -10.24 -14.37 23.78
N SER A 42 -10.33 -15.70 23.87
CA SER A 42 -10.07 -16.40 25.13
C SER A 42 -8.57 -16.39 25.42
N GLU A 43 -8.20 -16.15 26.67
CA GLU A 43 -6.81 -16.31 27.14
C GLU A 43 -6.24 -17.70 26.80
N PRO A 44 -4.96 -17.80 26.37
CA PRO A 44 -3.94 -16.74 26.29
C PRO A 44 -3.88 -15.99 24.95
N PHE A 45 -4.95 -16.07 24.13
CA PHE A 45 -4.91 -15.58 22.76
C PHE A 45 -5.43 -14.14 22.66
N SER A 46 -4.80 -13.35 21.78
CA SER A 46 -5.37 -12.11 21.24
C SER A 46 -5.80 -12.33 19.79
N ALA A 47 -6.84 -11.63 19.37
CA ALA A 47 -7.34 -11.70 18.00
C ALA A 47 -7.62 -10.32 17.46
N HIS A 48 -7.50 -10.17 16.15
CA HIS A 48 -7.84 -8.94 15.46
C HIS A 48 -8.43 -9.24 14.08
N VAL A 49 -9.11 -8.27 13.48
CA VAL A 49 -9.62 -8.40 12.11
C VAL A 49 -8.47 -8.25 11.11
N LEU A 50 -8.18 -9.30 10.33
CA LEU A 50 -7.19 -9.24 9.25
C LEU A 50 -7.72 -8.54 7.99
N ILE A 51 -8.92 -8.92 7.56
CA ILE A 51 -9.63 -8.35 6.41
C ILE A 51 -11.14 -8.43 6.68
N SER A 52 -11.89 -7.46 6.14
CA SER A 52 -13.35 -7.42 6.16
C SER A 52 -13.91 -7.28 4.75
N GLY A 53 -15.24 -7.44 4.59
CA GLY A 53 -15.91 -7.22 3.30
C GLY A 53 -15.75 -8.35 2.27
N LEU A 54 -15.44 -9.57 2.70
CA LEU A 54 -15.50 -10.75 1.84
C LEU A 54 -16.96 -11.13 1.54
N ASP A 55 -17.24 -11.62 0.34
CA ASP A 55 -18.58 -11.95 -0.15
C ASP A 55 -18.89 -13.45 0.01
N ALA A 56 -19.39 -13.77 1.21
CA ALA A 56 -19.64 -15.13 1.68
C ALA A 56 -18.41 -16.05 1.58
N PRO A 57 -17.34 -15.76 2.37
CA PRO A 57 -16.18 -16.64 2.46
C PRO A 57 -16.62 -18.03 2.93
N TRP A 58 -16.11 -19.06 2.27
CA TRP A 58 -16.57 -20.44 2.44
C TRP A 58 -15.52 -21.33 3.10
N ASP A 59 -14.30 -21.33 2.55
CA ASP A 59 -13.18 -22.14 3.06
C ASP A 59 -11.85 -21.41 2.90
N MET A 60 -10.84 -21.80 3.69
CA MET A 60 -9.50 -21.22 3.69
C MET A 60 -8.41 -22.26 3.92
N VAL A 61 -7.30 -22.13 3.20
CA VAL A 61 -6.07 -22.89 3.44
C VAL A 61 -4.85 -21.98 3.53
N TRP A 62 -3.83 -22.43 4.26
CA TRP A 62 -2.50 -21.82 4.19
C TRP A 62 -1.80 -22.30 2.91
N GLY A 63 -1.45 -21.37 2.04
CA GLY A 63 -0.73 -21.68 0.81
C GLY A 63 0.75 -21.95 1.05
N PRO A 64 1.43 -22.69 0.15
CA PRO A 64 2.88 -22.84 0.19
C PRO A 64 3.63 -21.53 -0.14
N ASP A 65 2.92 -20.48 -0.55
CA ASP A 65 3.45 -19.15 -0.86
C ASP A 65 3.35 -18.15 0.32
N ASP A 66 3.05 -18.62 1.52
CA ASP A 66 2.83 -17.81 2.74
C ASP A 66 1.62 -16.86 2.67
N TYR A 67 0.68 -17.11 1.75
CA TYR A 67 -0.60 -16.43 1.69
C TYR A 67 -1.74 -17.33 2.17
N LEU A 68 -2.81 -16.72 2.65
CA LEU A 68 -4.10 -17.39 2.85
C LEU A 68 -4.80 -17.49 1.49
N TRP A 69 -5.31 -18.66 1.15
CA TRP A 69 -6.16 -18.88 -0.02
C TRP A 69 -7.58 -19.10 0.47
N VAL A 70 -8.51 -18.23 0.06
CA VAL A 70 -9.91 -18.19 0.52
C VAL A 70 -10.84 -18.37 -0.68
N THR A 71 -11.85 -19.21 -0.53
CA THR A 71 -12.94 -19.33 -1.52
C THR A 71 -14.11 -18.44 -1.12
N GLU A 72 -14.63 -17.61 -2.02
CA GLU A 72 -15.78 -16.72 -1.78
C GLU A 72 -16.99 -17.20 -2.60
N ARG A 73 -18.04 -17.73 -1.94
CA ARG A 73 -19.15 -18.42 -2.60
C ARG A 73 -20.02 -17.49 -3.45
N LYS A 74 -20.27 -16.27 -2.96
CA LYS A 74 -21.13 -15.31 -3.69
C LYS A 74 -20.36 -14.57 -4.78
N ALA A 75 -19.09 -14.25 -4.53
CA ALA A 75 -18.22 -13.66 -5.54
C ALA A 75 -17.80 -14.64 -6.65
N ALA A 76 -17.93 -15.95 -6.42
CA ALA A 76 -17.45 -17.02 -7.29
C ALA A 76 -15.94 -16.90 -7.57
N SER A 77 -15.15 -16.56 -6.56
CA SER A 77 -13.71 -16.32 -6.67
C SER A 77 -12.88 -17.18 -5.73
N ILE A 78 -11.59 -17.29 -6.06
CA ILE A 78 -10.55 -17.74 -5.15
C ILE A 78 -9.62 -16.56 -4.93
N ASP A 79 -9.57 -16.08 -3.69
CA ASP A 79 -8.85 -14.90 -3.25
C ASP A 79 -7.60 -15.29 -2.47
N ARG A 80 -6.52 -14.57 -2.72
CA ARG A 80 -5.24 -14.70 -2.03
C ARG A 80 -5.06 -13.50 -1.10
N ILE A 81 -4.86 -13.74 0.19
CA ILE A 81 -4.80 -12.71 1.25
C ILE A 81 -3.46 -12.79 1.98
N ASN A 82 -2.78 -11.65 2.12
CA ASN A 82 -1.53 -11.57 2.89
C ASN A 82 -1.83 -11.67 4.39
N PRO A 83 -1.30 -12.68 5.12
CA PRO A 83 -1.60 -12.86 6.54
C PRO A 83 -1.03 -11.75 7.44
N LYS A 84 -0.07 -10.96 6.96
CA LYS A 84 0.54 -9.86 7.73
C LYS A 84 -0.16 -8.52 7.52
N THR A 85 -0.76 -8.30 6.36
CA THR A 85 -1.28 -6.99 5.96
C THR A 85 -2.77 -6.97 5.62
N GLY A 86 -3.38 -8.14 5.39
CA GLY A 86 -4.76 -8.23 4.92
C GLY A 86 -4.93 -7.85 3.44
N GLU A 87 -3.87 -7.59 2.68
CA GLU A 87 -3.97 -7.29 1.25
C GLU A 87 -4.58 -8.47 0.48
N LYS A 88 -5.71 -8.23 -0.20
CA LYS A 88 -6.42 -9.22 -1.03
C LYS A 88 -6.09 -9.06 -2.51
N LYS A 89 -5.86 -10.18 -3.20
CA LYS A 89 -5.81 -10.29 -4.66
C LYS A 89 -6.74 -11.41 -5.12
N SER A 90 -7.48 -11.20 -6.20
CA SER A 90 -8.41 -12.18 -6.77
C SER A 90 -7.81 -12.77 -8.05
N PRO A 91 -6.89 -13.75 -7.98
CA PRO A 91 -6.26 -14.31 -9.17
C PRO A 91 -7.23 -15.09 -10.06
N LEU A 92 -8.33 -15.61 -9.51
CA LEU A 92 -9.30 -16.43 -10.23
C LEU A 92 -10.71 -15.89 -9.98
N ARG A 93 -11.38 -15.54 -11.09
CA ARG A 93 -12.78 -15.14 -11.17
C ARG A 93 -13.32 -15.50 -12.56
#